data_AF-A0A820PLT0-F1
#
_entry.id   AF-A0A820PLT0-F1
#
_cell.length_a   1.000
_cell.length_b   1.000
_cell.length_c   1.000
_cell.angle_alpha   90.00
_cell.angle_beta   90.00
_cell.angle_gamma   90.00
#
_symmetry.space_group_name_H-M   'P 1'
#
loop_
_entity.id
_entity.type
_entity.pdbx_description
1 polymer ?
#
loop_
_entity_poly.entity_id
_entity_poly.type
_entity_poly.pdbx_seq_one_letter_code
_entity_poly.pdbx_strand_id
1 'polypeptide(L)'
;MKLSSNQQCVSTDELMNSTLKSYTYLHRIKYYPLLCRQYNQLMCFYDETYMCICDHNRFSNCFIFNHSMTYDCQGQNYCENN
;
A
#
# COMPACT_ATOMS: atom_id res chain seq x y z
N MET A 1 -9.37 7.25 -18.31
CA MET A 1 -8.02 6.80 -17.89
C MET A 1 -8.17 5.35 -17.45
N LYS A 2 -7.52 4.39 -18.12
CA LYS A 2 -7.66 2.96 -17.79
C LYS A 2 -6.53 2.60 -16.82
N LEU A 3 -6.87 2.22 -15.59
CA LEU A 3 -5.89 1.75 -14.61
C LEU A 3 -5.30 0.42 -15.13
N SER A 4 -3.98 0.34 -15.22
CA SER A 4 -3.29 -0.94 -15.51
C SER A 4 -2.89 -1.60 -14.18
N SER A 5 -2.81 -2.93 -14.14
CA SER A 5 -2.39 -3.66 -12.93
C SER A 5 -1.06 -3.16 -12.35
N ASN A 6 -0.15 -2.66 -13.19
CA ASN A 6 1.13 -2.06 -12.77
C ASN A 6 0.99 -0.75 -11.97
N GLN A 7 -0.21 -0.19 -11.88
CA GLN A 7 -0.52 1.02 -11.10
C GLN A 7 -1.17 0.69 -9.75
N GLN A 8 -1.42 -0.60 -9.46
CA GLN A 8 -1.92 -1.04 -8.17
C GLN A 8 -0.79 -0.96 -7.12
N CYS A 9 -1.16 -0.62 -5.88
CA CYS A 9 -0.23 -0.67 -4.77
C CYS A 9 0.11 -2.11 -4.44
N VAL A 10 1.33 -2.35 -3.98
CA VAL A 10 1.82 -3.72 -3.70
C VAL A 10 1.47 -4.11 -2.26
N SER A 11 1.14 -5.38 -2.01
CA SER A 11 0.93 -5.87 -0.64
C SER A 11 2.25 -5.86 0.16
N THR A 12 2.20 -5.50 1.44
CA THR A 12 3.36 -5.66 2.34
C THR A 12 3.84 -7.10 2.42
N ASP A 13 2.97 -8.08 2.17
CA ASP A 13 3.38 -9.48 2.15
C ASP A 13 4.32 -9.80 1.00
N GLU A 14 4.28 -9.07 -0.10
CA GLU A 14 5.22 -9.29 -1.21
C GLU A 14 6.55 -8.57 -0.97
N LEU A 15 6.55 -7.50 -0.16
CA LEU A 15 7.71 -6.67 0.11
C LEU A 15 8.51 -7.12 1.34
N MET A 16 7.86 -7.73 2.33
CA MET A 16 8.48 -8.12 3.59
C MET A 16 9.09 -9.52 3.53
N ASN A 17 10.26 -9.68 4.15
CA ASN A 17 10.85 -10.99 4.39
C ASN A 17 10.06 -11.78 5.46
N SER A 18 10.32 -13.08 5.57
CA SER A 18 9.63 -13.95 6.54
C SER A 18 9.78 -13.49 7.99
N THR A 19 10.91 -12.89 8.35
CA THR A 19 11.16 -12.34 9.69
C THR A 19 10.26 -11.14 10.01
N LEU A 20 10.10 -10.21 9.08
CA LEU A 20 9.25 -9.04 9.26
C LEU A 20 7.78 -9.43 9.28
N LYS A 21 7.37 -10.40 8.46
CA LYS A 21 6.00 -10.94 8.48
C LYS A 21 5.61 -11.56 9.81
N SER A 22 6.55 -12.23 10.48
CA SER A 22 6.29 -12.90 11.77
C SER A 22 6.17 -11.92 12.94
N TYR A 23 6.55 -10.66 12.76
CA TYR A 23 6.38 -9.64 13.77
C TYR A 23 4.92 -9.25 13.96
N THR A 24 4.60 -8.81 15.17
CA THR A 24 3.28 -8.23 15.45
C THR A 24 3.08 -6.99 14.61
N TYR A 25 1.81 -6.71 14.29
CA TYR A 25 1.41 -5.56 13.49
C TYR A 25 2.11 -4.24 13.87
N LEU A 26 2.13 -3.88 15.16
CA LEU A 26 2.79 -2.67 15.65
C LEU A 26 4.30 -2.63 15.38
N HIS A 27 4.96 -3.79 15.36
CA HIS A 27 6.37 -3.89 14.99
C HIS A 27 6.57 -3.76 13.48
N ARG A 28 5.69 -4.34 12.66
CA ARG A 28 5.75 -4.22 11.19
C ARG A 28 5.70 -2.77 10.73
N ILE A 29 4.82 -1.95 11.33
CA ILE A 29 4.67 -0.51 10.99
C ILE A 29 5.98 0.26 11.13
N LYS A 30 6.83 -0.09 12.11
CA LYS A 30 8.14 0.56 12.29
C LYS A 30 9.06 0.39 11.08
N TYR A 31 8.83 -0.63 10.27
CA TYR A 31 9.60 -0.93 9.05
C TYR A 31 8.96 -0.38 7.77
N TYR A 32 7.77 0.22 7.82
CA TYR A 32 7.14 0.81 6.63
C TYR A 32 7.98 1.89 5.95
N PRO A 33 8.64 2.81 6.68
CA PRO A 33 9.55 3.77 6.05
C PRO A 33 10.72 3.09 5.33
N LEU A 34 11.16 1.90 5.77
CA LEU A 34 12.23 1.16 5.12
C LEU A 34 11.80 0.65 3.74
N LEU A 35 10.53 0.26 3.57
CA LEU A 35 10.02 -0.23 2.29
C LEU A 35 10.17 0.84 1.19
N CYS A 36 9.82 2.10 1.47
CA CYS A 36 10.01 3.18 0.51
C CYS A 36 11.48 3.40 0.14
N ARG A 37 12.42 3.21 1.08
CA ARG A 37 13.86 3.40 0.84
C ARG A 37 14.49 2.22 0.11
N GLN A 38 14.05 1.00 0.40
CA GLN A 38 14.58 -0.21 -0.20
C GLN A 38 14.09 -0.40 -1.64
N TYR A 39 12.84 -0.05 -1.90
CA TYR A 39 12.21 -0.17 -3.22
C TYR A 39 12.01 1.23 -3.81
N ASN A 40 13.02 1.79 -4.47
CA ASN A 40 12.99 3.18 -4.95
C ASN A 40 11.86 3.47 -5.96
N GLN A 41 11.48 2.47 -6.76
CA GLN A 41 10.36 2.56 -7.70
C GLN A 41 8.98 2.34 -7.07
N LEU A 42 8.92 2.01 -5.77
CA LEU A 42 7.66 1.78 -5.07
C LEU A 42 6.93 3.10 -4.90
N MET A 43 5.76 3.22 -5.53
CA MET A 43 4.90 4.40 -5.39
C MET A 43 4.01 4.27 -4.16
N CYS A 44 3.49 3.07 -3.90
CA CYS A 44 2.63 2.80 -2.77
C CYS A 44 2.60 1.31 -2.42
N PHE A 45 2.19 1.01 -1.19
CA PHE A 45 1.96 -0.33 -0.71
C PHE A 45 0.80 -0.33 0.29
N TYR A 46 0.25 -1.50 0.60
CA TYR A 46 -0.83 -1.64 1.56
C TYR A 46 -0.67 -2.89 2.42
N ASP A 47 -1.26 -2.87 3.60
CA ASP A 47 -1.46 -4.04 4.45
C ASP A 47 -2.96 -4.22 4.77
N GLU A 48 -3.30 -4.99 5.80
CA GLU A 48 -4.68 -5.23 6.20
C GLU A 48 -5.45 -3.97 6.63
N THR A 49 -4.74 -2.92 7.09
CA THR A 49 -5.36 -1.74 7.73
C THR A 49 -4.95 -0.41 7.08
N TYR A 50 -3.72 -0.33 6.58
CA TYR A 50 -3.12 0.89 6.07
C TYR A 50 -2.82 0.78 4.58
N MET A 51 -3.05 1.89 3.89
CA MET A 51 -2.43 2.18 2.62
C MET A 51 -1.35 3.24 2.83
N CYS A 52 -0.19 3.04 2.23
CA CYS A 52 0.97 3.91 2.37
C CYS A 52 1.45 4.40 1.00
N ILE A 53 1.75 5.69 0.91
CA ILE A 53 2.33 6.34 -0.27
C ILE A 53 3.78 6.70 0.04
N CYS A 54 4.68 6.36 -0.87
CA CYS A 54 6.08 6.77 -0.80
C CYS A 54 6.25 8.12 -1.50
N ASP A 55 6.65 9.15 -0.75
CA ASP A 55 6.87 10.48 -1.33
C ASP A 55 8.21 10.57 -2.09
N HIS A 56 8.52 11.75 -2.62
CA HIS A 56 9.78 12.03 -3.32
C HIS A 56 11.02 11.92 -2.44
N ASN A 57 10.88 12.16 -1.13
CA ASN A 57 11.94 12.01 -0.14
C ASN A 57 12.01 10.56 0.42
N ARG A 58 11.20 9.66 -0.13
CA ARG A 58 11.05 8.26 0.29
C ARG A 58 10.59 8.10 1.74
N PHE A 59 9.79 9.06 2.23
CA PHE A 59 9.00 8.88 3.44
C PHE A 59 7.69 8.15 3.11
N SER A 60 7.30 7.23 3.99
CA SER A 60 6.02 6.54 3.93
C SER A 60 4.95 7.38 4.62
N ASN A 61 3.96 7.84 3.88
CA ASN A 61 2.76 8.48 4.40
C ASN A 61 1.62 7.48 4.40
N CYS A 62 1.20 7.04 5.59
CA CYS A 62 0.23 5.96 5.76
C CYS A 62 -1.10 6.48 6.32
N PHE A 63 -2.20 5.97 5.79
CA PHE A 63 -3.56 6.29 6.24
C PHE A 63 -4.40 5.03 6.30
N ILE A 64 -5.39 5.01 7.21
CA ILE A 64 -6.28 3.87 7.36
C ILE A 64 -7.08 3.72 6.06
N PHE A 65 -7.10 2.53 5.51
CA PHE A 65 -7.81 2.23 4.28
C PHE A 65 -8.71 1.02 4.48
N ASN A 66 -10.01 1.19 4.23
CA ASN A 66 -10.95 0.09 4.31
C ASN A 66 -11.01 -0.62 2.95
N HIS A 67 -10.33 -1.77 2.85
CA HIS A 67 -10.29 -2.60 1.65
C HIS A 67 -11.65 -3.14 1.21
N SER A 68 -12.64 -3.15 2.11
CA SER A 68 -14.01 -3.59 1.84
C SER A 68 -14.92 -2.45 1.40
N MET A 69 -14.46 -1.20 1.40
CA MET A 69 -15.26 -0.08 0.89
C MET A 69 -15.29 -0.10 -0.64
N THR A 70 -16.48 -0.24 -1.19
CA THR A 70 -16.79 0.08 -2.58
C THR A 70 -17.12 1.57 -2.65
N TYR A 71 -16.22 2.35 -3.23
CA TYR A 71 -16.53 3.74 -3.58
C TYR A 71 -17.26 3.75 -4.92
N ASP A 72 -18.48 4.30 -4.95
CA ASP A 72 -18.93 4.90 -6.20
C ASP A 72 -18.12 6.18 -6.41
N CYS A 73 -17.44 6.33 -7.54
CA CYS A 73 -16.87 7.62 -7.90
C CYS A 73 -17.98 8.48 -8.51
N GLN A 74 -18.94 8.92 -7.70
CA GLN A 74 -20.08 9.77 -8.10
C GLN A 74 -20.87 9.21 -9.29
N GLY A 75 -21.14 7.90 -9.27
CA GLY A 75 -21.82 7.21 -10.37
C GLY A 75 -20.96 6.96 -11.62
N GLN A 76 -19.66 7.24 -11.57
CA GLN A 76 -18.70 6.79 -12.57
C GLN A 76 -18.01 5.53 -12.04
N ASN A 77 -18.41 4.37 -12.54
CA ASN A 77 -17.86 3.03 -12.22
C ASN A 77 -16.40 2.82 -12.68
N TYR A 78 -15.53 3.82 -12.49
CA TYR A 78 -14.12 3.73 -12.88
C TYR A 78 -13.25 3.04 -11.83
N CYS A 79 -13.77 2.85 -10.61
CA CYS A 79 -13.13 2.09 -9.54
C CYS A 79 -13.95 0.84 -9.23
N GLU A 80 -14.33 0.07 -10.26
CA GLU A 80 -14.80 -1.28 -10.01
C GLU A 80 -13.60 -2.18 -9.68
N ASN A 81 -13.72 -2.86 -8.55
CA ASN A 81 -12.81 -3.88 -8.07
C ASN A 81 -12.99 -5.15 -8.94
N ASN A 82 -12.47 -5.13 -10.16
CA ASN A 82 -12.32 -6.29 -11.05
C ASN A 82 -10.91 -6.35 -11.62
#